data_AF-A0A7K5L8S4-F1
#
_entry.id   AF-A0A7K5L8S4-F1
#
_cell.length_a   1.000
_cell.length_b   1.000
_cell.length_c   1.000
_cell.angle_alpha   90.00
_cell.angle_beta   90.00
_cell.angle_gamma   90.00
#
_symmetry.space_group_name_H-M   'P 1'
#
loop_
_entity.id
_entity.type
_entity.pdbx_description
1 polymer ?
#
loop_
_entity_poly.entity_id
_entity_poly.type
_entity_poly.pdbx_seq_one_letter_code
_entity_poly.pdbx_strand_id
1 'polypeptide(L)'
;PVGLTASTFPTKLWRLASSPHVRSVRWDGRATGLLIHRALFEHDLLSPAPHTFRALWSRSIVHQLNYYGFYKVPGWVSVAVPGNAEAWLHYSN
;
A
#
# COMPACT_ATOMS: atom_id res chain seq x y z
N PRO A 1 -21.08 14.97 3.64
CA PRO A 1 -20.18 14.08 4.41
C PRO A 1 -20.60 12.61 4.22
N VAL A 2 -19.99 11.92 3.24
CA VAL A 2 -20.21 10.48 3.05
C VAL A 2 -19.43 9.74 4.13
N GLY A 3 -20.17 9.12 5.06
CA GLY A 3 -19.59 8.27 6.08
C GLY A 3 -18.82 7.14 5.42
N LEU A 4 -17.50 7.15 5.60
CA LEU A 4 -16.63 6.03 5.25
C LEU A 4 -17.07 4.83 6.08
N THR A 5 -17.93 3.98 5.52
CA THR A 5 -18.28 2.72 6.15
C THR A 5 -16.99 1.93 6.35
N ALA A 6 -16.83 1.32 7.52
CA ALA A 6 -15.59 0.67 7.96
C ALA A 6 -15.09 -0.46 7.02
N SER A 7 -15.92 -0.86 6.04
CA SER A 7 -15.67 -1.92 5.06
C SER A 7 -15.26 -1.42 3.67
N THR A 8 -15.25 -0.12 3.41
CA THR A 8 -14.84 0.45 2.10
C THR A 8 -13.34 0.32 1.88
N PHE A 9 -12.94 0.28 0.61
CA PHE A 9 -11.53 0.15 0.22
C PHE A 9 -10.62 1.23 0.84
N PRO A 10 -10.98 2.54 0.85
CA PRO A 10 -10.13 3.57 1.45
C PRO A 10 -9.90 3.36 2.95
N THR A 11 -10.94 2.98 3.69
CA THR A 11 -10.83 2.69 5.13
C THR A 11 -9.97 1.47 5.41
N LYS A 12 -10.12 0.42 4.59
CA LYS A 12 -9.30 -0.78 4.65
C LYS A 12 -7.83 -0.48 4.32
N LEU A 13 -7.58 0.31 3.29
CA LEU A 13 -6.25 0.75 2.87
C LEU A 13 -5.56 1.58 3.96
N TRP A 14 -6.30 2.50 4.58
CA TRP A 14 -5.79 3.32 5.68
C TRP A 14 -5.41 2.47 6.89
N ARG A 15 -6.29 1.55 7.33
CA ARG A 15 -5.98 0.64 8.45
C ARG A 15 -4.77 -0.25 8.17
N LEU A 16 -4.65 -0.70 6.93
CA LEU A 16 -3.58 -1.56 6.46
C LEU A 16 -2.23 -0.84 6.48
N ALA A 17 -2.14 0.33 5.88
CA ALA A 17 -0.93 1.15 5.84
C ALA A 17 -0.52 1.72 7.21
N SER A 18 -1.46 1.78 8.15
CA SER A 18 -1.23 2.19 9.55
C SER A 18 -0.99 1.01 10.50
N SER A 19 -1.04 -0.24 10.01
CA SER A 19 -0.87 -1.43 10.87
C SER A 19 0.62 -1.73 11.09
N PRO A 20 1.09 -1.89 12.34
CA PRO A 20 2.49 -2.24 12.61
C PRO A 20 2.88 -3.65 12.15
N HIS A 21 1.88 -4.48 11.82
CA HIS A 21 2.08 -5.86 11.35
C HIS A 21 2.37 -5.93 9.86
N VAL A 22 2.09 -4.86 9.11
CA VAL A 22 2.27 -4.81 7.66
C VAL A 22 3.48 -3.93 7.39
N ARG A 23 4.59 -4.54 7.00
CA ARG A 23 5.83 -3.81 6.66
C ARG A 23 5.93 -3.53 5.19
N SER A 24 5.15 -4.24 4.37
CA SER A 24 5.12 -4.06 2.93
C SER A 24 4.49 -2.74 2.52
N VAL A 25 3.55 -2.16 3.29
CA VAL A 25 2.83 -0.95 2.88
C VAL A 25 2.74 0.07 4.00
N ARG A 26 2.99 1.33 3.64
CA ARG A 26 2.95 2.47 4.57
C ARG A 26 2.57 3.75 3.85
N TRP A 27 2.09 4.72 4.60
CA TRP A 27 1.95 6.09 4.11
C TRP A 27 3.33 6.72 3.89
N ASP A 28 3.42 7.59 2.88
CA ASP A 28 4.56 8.47 2.70
C ASP A 28 4.65 9.48 3.86
N GLY A 29 5.76 10.22 3.95
CA GLY A 29 5.98 11.18 5.05
C GLY A 29 4.95 12.30 5.12
N ARG A 30 4.21 12.57 4.03
CA ARG A 30 3.14 13.58 3.98
C ARG A 30 1.74 12.99 4.19
N ALA A 31 1.61 11.67 4.31
CA ALA A 31 0.34 10.94 4.36
C ALA A 31 -0.60 11.24 3.18
N THR A 32 -0.03 11.61 2.03
CA THR A 32 -0.72 11.91 0.77
C THR A 32 -0.53 10.80 -0.27
N GLY A 33 0.52 10.00 -0.11
CA GLY A 33 0.89 8.92 -1.00
C GLY A 33 1.15 7.61 -0.25
N LEU A 34 1.09 6.51 -0.98
CA LEU A 34 1.25 5.16 -0.47
C LEU A 34 2.57 4.58 -0.98
N LEU A 35 3.35 4.01 -0.08
CA LEU A 35 4.59 3.31 -0.39
C LEU A 35 4.37 1.81 -0.26
N ILE A 36 4.65 1.05 -1.32
CA ILE A 36 4.50 -0.41 -1.37
C ILE A 36 5.84 -1.06 -1.68
N HIS A 37 6.40 -1.83 -0.75
CA HIS A 37 7.60 -2.62 -0.94
C HIS A 37 7.28 -3.96 -1.61
N ARG A 38 7.66 -4.14 -2.87
CA ARG A 38 7.24 -5.32 -3.65
C ARG A 38 7.71 -6.66 -3.07
N ALA A 39 8.97 -6.77 -2.65
CA ALA A 39 9.48 -8.05 -2.10
C ALA A 39 8.85 -8.42 -0.74
N LEU A 40 8.73 -7.45 0.18
CA LEU A 40 8.01 -7.66 1.45
C LEU A 40 6.52 -7.92 1.22
N PHE A 41 5.96 -7.33 0.15
CA PHE A 41 4.57 -7.53 -0.22
C PHE A 41 4.30 -8.98 -0.62
N GLU A 42 5.17 -9.57 -1.44
CA GLU A 42 5.11 -10.99 -1.78
C GLU A 42 5.32 -11.88 -0.53
N HIS A 43 6.20 -11.49 0.40
CA HIS A 43 6.40 -12.20 1.66
C HIS A 43 5.19 -12.12 2.61
N ASP A 44 4.56 -10.95 2.75
CA ASP A 44 3.36 -10.75 3.58
C ASP A 44 2.15 -11.51 3.01
N LEU A 45 2.09 -11.69 1.68
CA LEU A 45 1.08 -12.51 1.00
C LEU A 45 1.26 -14.01 1.26
N LEU A 46 2.50 -14.47 1.37
CA LEU A 46 2.85 -15.87 1.63
C LEU A 46 2.87 -16.20 3.13
N SER A 47 3.04 -15.21 3.99
CA SER A 47 2.93 -15.35 5.44
C SER A 47 1.48 -15.53 5.89
N PRO A 48 1.23 -16.11 7.06
CA PRO A 48 -0.09 -16.14 7.70
C PRO A 48 -0.49 -14.75 8.20
N ALA A 49 -0.57 -13.77 7.31
CA ALA A 49 -1.17 -12.49 7.58
C ALA A 49 -2.70 -12.66 7.75
N PRO A 50 -3.37 -11.78 8.53
CA PRO A 50 -4.81 -11.82 8.70
C PRO A 50 -5.51 -11.88 7.34
N HIS A 51 -6.38 -12.88 7.13
CA HIS A 51 -7.07 -13.16 5.85
C HIS A 51 -7.74 -11.93 5.22
N THR A 52 -8.13 -10.95 6.04
CA THR A 52 -8.72 -9.66 5.65
C THR A 52 -7.83 -8.86 4.72
N PHE A 53 -6.51 -8.96 4.86
CA PHE A 53 -5.55 -8.22 4.05
C PHE A 53 -5.26 -8.95 2.75
N ARG A 54 -5.11 -10.29 2.77
CA ARG A 54 -4.86 -11.10 1.55
C ARG A 54 -5.89 -10.86 0.43
N ALA A 55 -7.16 -10.61 0.79
CA ALA A 55 -8.21 -10.31 -0.18
C ALA A 55 -8.03 -8.96 -0.90
N LEU A 56 -7.47 -7.94 -0.21
CA LEU A 56 -7.19 -6.63 -0.79
C LEU A 56 -6.04 -6.69 -1.79
N TRP A 57 -5.10 -7.60 -1.61
CA TRP A 57 -3.77 -7.61 -2.23
C TRP A 57 -3.65 -8.42 -3.53
N SER A 58 -4.76 -8.95 -4.04
CA SER A 58 -4.78 -9.61 -5.37
C SER A 58 -4.53 -8.59 -6.49
N ARG A 59 -4.46 -9.05 -7.76
CA ARG A 59 -4.40 -8.18 -8.97
C ARG A 59 -5.46 -7.06 -8.97
N SER A 60 -6.51 -7.22 -8.17
CA SER A 60 -7.54 -6.22 -7.90
C SER A 60 -7.02 -4.95 -7.20
N ILE A 61 -5.93 -4.98 -6.43
CA ILE A 61 -5.50 -3.80 -5.67
C ILE A 61 -5.08 -2.65 -6.57
N VAL A 62 -4.37 -2.94 -7.66
CA VAL A 62 -3.91 -1.91 -8.59
C VAL A 62 -5.13 -1.26 -9.26
N HIS A 63 -6.15 -2.05 -9.60
CA HIS A 63 -7.42 -1.53 -10.11
C HIS A 63 -8.16 -0.69 -9.08
N GLN A 64 -8.20 -1.11 -7.81
CA GLN A 64 -8.82 -0.32 -6.74
C GLN A 64 -8.05 0.98 -6.50
N LEU A 65 -6.72 0.95 -6.43
CA LEU A 65 -5.89 2.13 -6.33
C LEU A 65 -6.19 3.11 -7.48
N ASN A 66 -6.16 2.64 -8.73
CA ASN A 66 -6.49 3.47 -9.90
C ASN A 66 -7.93 4.02 -9.85
N TYR A 67 -8.91 3.21 -9.43
CA TYR A 67 -10.31 3.62 -9.29
C TYR A 67 -10.50 4.75 -8.26
N TYR A 68 -9.70 4.73 -7.19
CA TYR A 68 -9.69 5.76 -6.16
C TYR A 68 -8.67 6.89 -6.42
N GLY A 69 -8.10 6.97 -7.63
CA GLY A 69 -7.24 8.07 -8.07
C GLY A 69 -5.75 7.90 -7.77
N PHE A 70 -5.32 6.79 -7.17
CA PHE A 70 -3.91 6.54 -6.93
C PHE A 70 -3.20 6.12 -8.22
N TYR A 71 -2.10 6.79 -8.55
CA TYR A 71 -1.24 6.46 -9.69
C TYR A 71 0.20 6.23 -9.24
N LYS A 72 0.88 5.29 -9.88
CA LYS A 72 2.29 5.01 -9.62
C LYS A 72 3.13 6.20 -10.10
N VAL A 73 3.99 6.74 -9.23
CA VAL A 73 4.93 7.81 -9.55
C VAL A 73 6.19 7.19 -10.17
N PRO A 74 6.42 7.34 -11.50
CA PRO A 74 7.61 6.80 -12.14
C PRO A 74 8.85 7.59 -11.70
N GLY A 75 9.97 6.88 -11.51
CA GLY A 75 11.25 7.51 -11.12
C GLY A 75 11.34 7.96 -9.66
N TRP A 76 10.34 7.64 -8.81
CA TRP A 76 10.50 7.83 -7.37
C TRP A 76 11.48 6.78 -6.84
N VAL A 77 12.73 7.19 -6.70
CA VAL A 77 13.77 6.44 -5.99
C VAL A 77 13.75 6.94 -4.56
N SER A 78 13.36 6.07 -3.62
CA SER A 78 13.45 6.42 -2.21
C SER A 78 14.92 6.72 -1.89
N VAL A 79 15.23 7.96 -1.51
CA VAL A 79 16.56 8.36 -1.02
C VAL A 79 16.92 7.65 0.30
N ALA A 80 15.98 6.89 0.88
CA ALA A 80 16.22 6.08 2.05
C ALA A 80 16.92 4.75 1.69
N VAL A 81 18.22 4.73 1.98
CA VAL A 81 19.14 3.59 2.04
C VAL A 81 19.71 3.13 0.68
N PRO A 82 21.00 3.42 0.39
CA PRO A 82 21.68 2.84 -0.77
C PRO A 82 21.71 1.31 -0.59
N GLY A 83 21.00 0.60 -1.48
CA GLY A 83 20.76 -0.85 -1.41
C GLY A 83 19.31 -1.26 -1.65
N ASN A 84 18.33 -0.38 -1.40
CA ASN A 84 16.88 -0.68 -1.47
C ASN A 84 16.09 0.22 -2.44
N ALA A 85 16.78 1.06 -3.21
CA ALA A 85 16.24 2.11 -4.09
C ALA A 85 15.15 1.63 -5.08
N GLU A 86 15.20 0.37 -5.52
CA GLU A 86 14.28 -0.22 -6.51
C GLU A 86 13.07 -0.93 -5.88
N ALA A 87 13.03 -1.10 -4.56
CA ALA A 87 12.11 -2.04 -3.93
C ALA A 87 10.75 -1.44 -3.56
N TRP A 88 10.67 -0.10 -3.41
CA TRP A 88 9.48 0.62 -3.00
C TRP A 88 8.80 1.30 -4.19
N LEU A 89 7.52 0.99 -4.40
CA LEU A 89 6.65 1.63 -5.35
C LEU A 89 5.89 2.76 -4.65
N HIS A 90 6.00 3.99 -5.15
CA HIS A 90 5.23 5.13 -4.64
C HIS A 90 3.98 5.34 -5.49
N TYR A 91 2.83 5.43 -4.83
CA TYR A 91 1.56 5.81 -5.42
C TYR A 91 1.12 7.16 -4.82
N SER A 92 0.76 8.13 -5.65
CA SER A 92 0.18 9.40 -5.20
C SER A 92 -1.29 9.45 -5.59
N ASN A 93 -2.12 10.10 -4.78
CA ASN A 93 -3.46 10.54 -5.15
C ASN A 93 -3.38 12.02 -5.54
#